data_AF-A0A3N6P4P7-F1
#
_entry.id   AF-A0A3N6P4P7-F1
#
_cell.length_a   1.000
_cell.length_b   1.000
_cell.length_c   1.000
_cell.angle_alpha   90.00
_cell.angle_beta   90.00
_cell.angle_gamma   90.00
#
_symmetry.space_group_name_H-M   'P 1'
#
loop_
_entity.id
_entity.type
_entity.pdbx_description
1 polymer ?
#
loop_
_entity_poly.entity_id
_entity_poly.type
_entity_poly.pdbx_seq_one_letter_code
_entity_poly.pdbx_strand_id
1 'polypeptide(L)'
;MSIRLHLAHLGRYHEVFLLRLRQIMKDEMPMFERYKSEWDAGFADWMPMSVSEIWNKMKVIRRQIKNHLDDLSEIELSRKGNHPRLGAMDVIAWFEFFTLHESHHIYSIFRMVKMRIWEKYKKLNDPFLWMKHFRV
;
A
#
# COMPACT_ATOMS: atom_id res chain seq x y z
N MET A 1 12.32 -0.02 1.54
CA MET A 1 11.78 0.96 0.56
C MET A 1 11.89 2.37 1.11
N SER A 2 11.96 3.40 0.26
CA SER A 2 11.84 4.80 0.67
C SER A 2 10.38 5.17 0.96
N ILE A 3 10.10 6.32 1.59
CA ILE A 3 8.72 6.81 1.81
C ILE A 3 7.93 6.86 0.48
N ARG A 4 8.54 7.42 -0.57
CA ARG A 4 7.91 7.52 -1.89
C ARG A 4 7.63 6.14 -2.49
N LEU A 5 8.56 5.19 -2.34
CA LEU A 5 8.36 3.81 -2.80
C LEU A 5 7.27 3.09 -2.00
N HIS A 6 7.13 3.35 -0.69
CA HIS A 6 5.99 2.86 0.10
C HIS A 6 4.65 3.39 -0.42
N LEU A 7 4.58 4.68 -0.78
CA LEU A 7 3.39 5.25 -1.40
C LEU A 7 3.10 4.63 -2.78
N ALA A 8 4.12 4.47 -3.62
CA ALA A 8 3.99 3.82 -4.92
C ALA A 8 3.48 2.37 -4.78
N HIS A 9 4.01 1.62 -3.80
CA HIS A 9 3.60 0.24 -3.53
C HIS A 9 2.16 0.16 -3.06
N LEU A 10 1.74 1.06 -2.16
CA LEU A 10 0.34 1.17 -1.77
C LEU A 10 -0.56 1.45 -2.96
N GLY A 11 -0.20 2.43 -3.78
CA GLY A 11 -0.97 2.77 -4.98
C GLY A 11 -1.13 1.60 -5.94
N ARG A 12 -0.05 0.89 -6.24
CA ARG A 12 -0.12 -0.31 -7.08
C ARG A 12 -0.93 -1.42 -6.43
N TYR A 13 -0.76 -1.65 -5.13
CA TYR A 13 -1.50 -2.67 -4.41
C TYR A 13 -3.02 -2.39 -4.40
N HIS A 14 -3.43 -1.11 -4.41
CA HIS A 14 -4.84 -0.76 -4.54
C HIS A 14 -5.41 -1.15 -5.91
N GLU A 15 -4.63 -0.99 -7.00
CA GLU A 15 -5.03 -1.49 -8.32
C GLU A 15 -5.17 -3.03 -8.32
N VAL A 16 -4.19 -3.72 -7.74
CA VAL A 16 -4.20 -5.19 -7.62
C VAL A 16 -5.41 -5.66 -6.83
N PHE A 17 -5.73 -5.02 -5.69
CA PHE A 17 -6.91 -5.35 -4.92
C PHE A 17 -8.20 -5.15 -5.71
N LEU A 18 -8.34 -4.01 -6.40
CA LEU A 18 -9.51 -3.73 -7.23
C LEU A 18 -9.67 -4.75 -8.38
N LEU A 19 -8.56 -5.18 -9.00
CA LEU A 19 -8.57 -6.23 -10.02
C LEU A 19 -9.05 -7.57 -9.45
N ARG A 20 -8.54 -7.96 -8.27
CA ARG A 20 -8.96 -9.20 -7.59
C ARG A 20 -10.42 -9.16 -7.20
N LEU A 21 -10.88 -8.04 -6.67
CA LEU A 21 -12.27 -7.85 -6.28
C LEU A 21 -13.22 -8.05 -7.48
N ARG A 22 -12.91 -7.39 -8.61
CA ARG A 22 -13.65 -7.58 -9.86
C ARG A 22 -13.58 -9.03 -10.36
N GLN A 23 -12.45 -9.70 -10.17
CA GLN A 23 -12.31 -11.10 -10.57
C GLN A 23 -13.13 -12.04 -9.68
N ILE A 24 -13.21 -11.81 -8.36
CA ILE A 24 -14.09 -12.57 -7.45
C ILE A 24 -15.55 -12.42 -7.87
N MET A 25 -15.96 -11.24 -8.37
CA MET A 25 -17.32 -11.04 -8.87
C MET A 25 -17.61 -11.78 -10.16
N LYS A 26 -16.61 -11.92 -11.04
CA LYS A 26 -16.76 -12.54 -12.35
C LYS A 26 -16.63 -14.06 -12.32
N ASP A 27 -15.59 -14.55 -11.66
CA ASP A 27 -15.16 -15.95 -11.72
C ASP A 27 -15.65 -16.70 -10.48
N GLU A 28 -15.88 -18.00 -10.62
CA GLU A 28 -16.18 -18.88 -9.49
C GLU A 28 -14.87 -19.23 -8.77
N MET A 29 -14.72 -18.73 -7.54
CA MET A 29 -13.60 -19.07 -6.64
C MET A 29 -12.20 -18.92 -7.26
N PRO A 30 -11.84 -17.75 -7.85
CA PRO A 30 -10.57 -17.56 -8.53
C PRO A 30 -9.37 -17.78 -7.61
N MET A 31 -8.30 -18.35 -8.16
CA MET A 31 -7.02 -18.51 -7.46
C MET A 31 -6.09 -17.33 -7.77
N PHE A 32 -5.53 -16.74 -6.71
CA PHE A 32 -4.59 -15.63 -6.85
C PHE A 32 -3.18 -16.02 -6.46
N GLU A 33 -2.21 -15.42 -7.14
CA GLU A 33 -0.81 -15.52 -6.76
C GLU A 33 -0.46 -14.58 -5.60
N ARG A 34 0.68 -14.83 -4.96
CA ARG A 34 1.19 -13.93 -3.92
C ARG A 34 1.65 -12.63 -4.59
N TYR A 35 1.11 -11.51 -4.13
CA TYR A 35 1.59 -10.22 -4.59
C TYR A 35 3.02 -9.95 -4.12
N LYS A 36 3.90 -9.62 -5.05
CA LYS A 36 5.26 -9.12 -4.81
C LYS A 36 5.54 -7.99 -5.78
N SER A 37 5.85 -6.82 -5.25
CA SER A 37 6.13 -5.63 -6.08
C SER A 37 7.38 -5.79 -6.95
N GLU A 38 8.35 -6.61 -6.52
CA GLU A 38 9.55 -6.90 -7.33
C GLU A 38 9.24 -7.61 -8.65
N TRP A 39 8.12 -8.34 -8.72
CA TRP A 39 7.72 -9.16 -9.87
C TRP A 39 6.53 -8.58 -10.62
N ASP A 40 5.99 -7.46 -10.14
CA ASP A 40 4.83 -6.83 -10.73
C ASP A 40 5.27 -5.78 -11.75
N ALA A 41 5.11 -6.11 -13.03
CA ALA A 41 5.41 -5.19 -14.13
C ALA A 41 4.67 -3.84 -13.96
N GLY A 42 3.44 -3.87 -13.42
CA GLY A 42 2.67 -2.66 -13.18
C GLY A 42 3.26 -1.77 -12.10
N PHE A 43 4.11 -2.29 -11.20
CA PHE A 43 4.79 -1.47 -10.19
C PHE A 43 5.81 -0.51 -10.82
N ALA A 44 6.41 -0.88 -11.96
CA ALA A 44 7.37 -0.04 -12.66
C ALA A 44 6.78 1.31 -13.07
N ASP A 45 5.50 1.34 -13.44
CA ASP A 45 4.78 2.57 -13.81
C ASP A 45 4.58 3.53 -12.63
N TRP A 46 4.54 3.00 -11.41
CA TRP A 46 4.40 3.80 -10.19
C TRP A 46 5.73 4.35 -9.67
N MET A 47 6.84 3.68 -10.00
CA MET A 47 8.18 4.07 -9.55
C MET A 47 8.66 5.46 -9.97
N PRO A 48 8.35 6.02 -11.16
CA PRO A 48 8.77 7.37 -11.51
C PRO A 48 7.86 8.46 -10.94
N MET A 49 6.65 8.13 -10.48
CA MET A 49 5.66 9.12 -10.06
C MET A 49 6.11 9.94 -8.84
N SER A 50 5.75 11.22 -8.85
CA SER A 50 5.83 12.11 -7.70
C SER A 50 4.82 11.72 -6.63
N VAL A 51 5.04 12.22 -5.41
CA VAL A 51 4.10 11.99 -4.28
C VAL A 51 2.69 12.50 -4.60
N SER A 52 2.58 13.64 -5.29
CA SER A 52 1.29 14.23 -5.67
C SER A 52 0.54 13.35 -6.68
N GLU A 53 1.23 12.85 -7.70
CA GLU A 53 0.66 11.95 -8.71
C GLU A 53 0.18 10.65 -8.07
N ILE A 54 1.03 10.03 -7.24
CA ILE A 54 0.68 8.81 -6.49
C ILE A 54 -0.58 9.06 -5.65
N TRP A 55 -0.61 10.14 -4.88
CA TRP A 55 -1.75 10.48 -4.02
C TRP A 55 -3.04 10.69 -4.82
N ASN A 56 -2.97 11.44 -5.92
CA ASN A 56 -4.14 11.69 -6.75
C ASN A 56 -4.67 10.41 -7.39
N LYS A 57 -3.78 9.56 -7.91
CA LYS A 57 -4.17 8.27 -8.48
C LYS A 57 -4.75 7.32 -7.41
N MET A 58 -4.14 7.26 -6.23
CA MET A 58 -4.66 6.49 -5.09
C MET A 58 -6.08 6.89 -4.70
N LYS A 59 -6.39 8.20 -4.64
CA LYS A 59 -7.75 8.68 -4.33
C LYS A 59 -8.78 8.17 -5.34
N VAL A 60 -8.43 8.18 -6.63
CA VAL A 60 -9.33 7.68 -7.69
C VAL A 60 -9.59 6.19 -7.50
N ILE A 61 -8.55 5.39 -7.29
CA ILE A 61 -8.69 3.93 -7.12
C ILE A 61 -9.47 3.60 -5.84
N ARG A 62 -9.19 4.30 -4.72
CA ARG A 62 -9.94 4.11 -3.46
C ARG A 62 -11.42 4.41 -3.64
N ARG A 63 -11.77 5.45 -4.40
CA ARG A 63 -13.16 5.74 -4.74
C ARG A 63 -13.79 4.62 -5.57
N GLN A 64 -13.06 4.05 -6.52
CA GLN A 64 -13.55 2.90 -7.29
C GLN A 64 -13.77 1.66 -6.42
N ILE A 65 -12.84 1.37 -5.49
CA ILE A 65 -13.00 0.28 -4.52
C ILE A 65 -14.23 0.52 -3.65
N LYS A 66 -14.36 1.73 -3.08
CA LYS A 66 -15.50 2.09 -2.23
C LYS A 66 -16.83 1.91 -2.97
N ASN A 67 -16.97 2.52 -4.15
CA ASN A 67 -18.19 2.42 -4.93
C ASN A 67 -18.51 0.95 -5.26
N HIS A 68 -17.51 0.17 -5.65
CA HIS A 68 -17.73 -1.25 -5.95
C HIS A 68 -18.20 -2.05 -4.73
N LEU A 69 -17.66 -1.78 -3.53
CA LEU A 69 -18.08 -2.43 -2.29
C LEU A 69 -19.47 -1.99 -1.83
N ASP A 70 -19.80 -0.71 -1.97
CA ASP A 70 -21.12 -0.16 -1.61
C ASP A 70 -22.25 -0.76 -2.46
N ASP A 71 -21.95 -1.16 -3.69
CA ASP A 71 -22.92 -1.71 -4.64
C ASP A 71 -23.14 -3.23 -4.48
N LEU A 72 -22.35 -3.93 -3.66
CA LEU A 72 -22.46 -5.39 -3.50
C LEU A 72 -23.64 -5.78 -2.61
N SER A 73 -24.41 -6.77 -3.06
CA SER A 73 -25.39 -7.48 -2.24
C SER A 73 -24.72 -8.40 -1.19
N GLU A 74 -25.48 -8.86 -0.19
CA GLU A 74 -25.00 -9.84 0.80
C GLU A 74 -24.50 -11.14 0.14
N ILE A 75 -25.16 -11.59 -0.93
CA ILE A 75 -24.75 -12.77 -1.70
C ILE A 75 -23.40 -12.51 -2.37
N GLU A 76 -23.19 -11.34 -2.96
CA GLU A 76 -21.92 -10.98 -3.59
C GLU A 76 -20.80 -10.82 -2.56
N LEU A 77 -21.08 -10.25 -1.38
CA LEU A 77 -20.12 -10.17 -0.28
C LEU A 77 -19.65 -11.56 0.20
N SER A 78 -20.51 -12.57 0.10
CA SER A 78 -20.18 -13.96 0.44
C SER A 78 -19.33 -14.69 -0.62
N ARG A 79 -19.17 -14.11 -1.82
CA ARG A 79 -18.34 -14.70 -2.88
C ARG A 79 -16.89 -14.79 -2.44
N LYS A 80 -16.24 -15.88 -2.84
CA LYS A 80 -14.89 -16.22 -2.38
C LYS A 80 -13.86 -16.13 -3.48
N GLY A 81 -12.64 -15.78 -3.08
CA GLY A 81 -11.42 -16.00 -3.85
C GLY A 81 -10.37 -16.71 -3.00
N ASN A 82 -9.49 -17.47 -3.62
CA ASN A 82 -8.44 -18.23 -2.94
C ASN A 82 -7.16 -17.41 -2.81
N HIS A 83 -6.82 -17.06 -1.56
CA HIS A 83 -5.54 -16.47 -1.22
C HIS A 83 -4.47 -17.56 -1.08
N PRO A 84 -3.27 -17.40 -1.65
CA PRO A 84 -2.28 -18.48 -1.77
C PRO A 84 -1.74 -18.99 -0.43
N ARG A 85 -1.92 -18.22 0.66
CA ARG A 85 -1.51 -18.61 2.01
C ARG A 85 -2.68 -18.80 2.99
N LEU A 86 -3.78 -18.08 2.77
CA LEU A 86 -4.88 -18.00 3.74
C LEU A 86 -6.08 -18.86 3.30
N GLY A 87 -6.02 -19.46 2.12
CA GLY A 87 -7.09 -20.26 1.56
C GLY A 87 -8.26 -19.40 1.05
N ALA A 88 -9.44 -20.01 1.01
CA ALA A 88 -10.65 -19.35 0.55
C ALA A 88 -11.08 -18.25 1.53
N MET A 89 -11.19 -17.02 1.03
CA MET A 89 -11.65 -15.85 1.77
C MET A 89 -12.80 -15.20 1.01
N ASP A 90 -13.83 -14.76 1.73
CA ASP A 90 -14.91 -13.95 1.16
C ASP A 90 -14.46 -12.49 0.94
N VAL A 91 -15.31 -11.67 0.33
CA VAL A 91 -14.98 -10.27 0.02
C VAL A 91 -14.64 -9.47 1.27
N ILE A 92 -15.32 -9.73 2.39
CA ILE A 92 -15.10 -9.06 3.67
C ILE A 92 -13.68 -9.35 4.16
N ALA A 93 -13.29 -10.62 4.23
CA ALA A 93 -11.94 -11.03 4.63
C ALA A 93 -10.85 -10.53 3.67
N TRP A 94 -11.13 -10.47 2.35
CA TRP A 94 -10.24 -9.84 1.39
C TRP A 94 -10.04 -8.35 1.67
N PHE A 95 -11.10 -7.62 2.02
CA PHE A 95 -11.03 -6.20 2.36
C PHE A 95 -10.31 -5.96 3.70
N GLU A 96 -10.53 -6.80 4.71
CA GLU A 96 -9.77 -6.77 5.96
C GLU A 96 -8.28 -6.97 5.71
N PHE A 97 -7.90 -7.96 4.89
CA PHE A 97 -6.51 -8.18 4.53
C PHE A 97 -5.90 -6.98 3.79
N PHE A 98 -6.66 -6.38 2.87
CA PHE A 98 -6.27 -5.18 2.15
C PHE A 98 -5.98 -3.99 3.10
N THR A 99 -6.89 -3.71 4.04
CA THR A 99 -6.74 -2.59 5.00
C THR A 99 -5.61 -2.83 6.01
N LEU A 100 -5.39 -4.08 6.43
CA LEU A 100 -4.25 -4.45 7.27
C LEU A 100 -2.91 -4.23 6.54
N HIS A 101 -2.82 -4.64 5.27
CA HIS A 101 -1.64 -4.41 4.45
C HIS A 101 -1.39 -2.91 4.22
N GLU A 102 -2.44 -2.12 4.01
CA GLU A 102 -2.34 -0.67 3.91
C GLU A 102 -1.74 -0.07 5.21
N SER A 103 -2.30 -0.46 6.35
CA SER A 103 -1.87 0.00 7.68
C SER A 103 -0.40 -0.30 7.96
N HIS A 104 0.08 -1.47 7.56
CA HIS A 104 1.48 -1.87 7.68
C HIS A 104 2.44 -0.89 6.98
N HIS A 105 2.09 -0.45 5.76
CA HIS A 105 2.92 0.50 5.01
C HIS A 105 2.80 1.93 5.52
N ILE A 106 1.61 2.37 5.94
CA ILE A 106 1.43 3.67 6.58
C ILE A 106 2.27 3.74 7.86
N TYR A 107 2.25 2.71 8.69
CA TYR A 107 3.07 2.63 9.89
C TYR A 107 4.58 2.69 9.57
N SER A 108 5.01 1.99 8.51
CA SER A 108 6.40 2.04 8.04
C SER A 108 6.79 3.47 7.63
N ILE A 109 5.93 4.19 6.91
CA ILE A 109 6.13 5.59 6.55
C ILE A 109 6.26 6.47 7.80
N PHE A 110 5.35 6.33 8.77
CA PHE A 110 5.40 7.09 10.02
C PHE A 110 6.71 6.88 10.77
N ARG A 111 7.20 5.64 10.85
CA ARG A 111 8.51 5.34 11.44
C ARG A 111 9.65 6.06 10.72
N MET A 112 9.66 6.05 9.39
CA MET A 112 10.70 6.73 8.59
C MET A 112 10.67 8.24 8.77
N VAL A 113 9.48 8.85 8.79
CA VAL A 113 9.32 10.29 9.05
C VAL A 113 9.80 10.64 10.45
N LYS A 114 9.38 9.88 11.47
CA LYS A 114 9.82 10.06 12.86
C LYS A 114 11.36 10.03 12.96
N MET A 115 12.00 9.07 12.32
CA MET A 115 13.46 8.96 12.31
C MET A 115 14.11 10.20 11.67
N ARG A 116 13.61 10.69 10.53
CA ARG A 116 14.15 11.90 9.88
C ARG A 116 14.02 13.15 10.77
N ILE A 117 12.88 13.31 11.45
CA ILE A 117 12.65 14.42 12.38
C ILE A 117 13.62 14.31 13.56
N TRP A 118 13.78 13.12 14.12
CA TRP A 118 14.68 12.86 15.24
C TRP A 118 16.14 13.16 14.90
N GLU A 119 16.61 12.75 13.72
CA GLU A 119 17.97 13.06 13.27
C GLU A 119 18.18 14.57 13.05
N LYS A 120 17.17 15.29 12.56
CA LYS A 120 17.21 16.75 12.46
C LYS A 120 17.28 17.39 13.85
N TYR A 121 16.46 16.93 14.80
CA TYR A 121 16.44 17.42 16.17
C TYR A 121 17.80 17.22 16.86
N LYS A 122 18.40 16.03 16.74
CA LYS A 122 19.74 15.76 17.28
C LYS A 122 20.80 16.69 16.72
N LYS A 123 20.81 16.93 15.40
CA LYS A 123 21.77 17.85 14.77
C LYS A 123 21.60 19.29 15.26
N LEU A 124 20.37 19.75 15.45
CA LEU A 124 20.11 21.11 15.95
C LEU A 124 20.52 21.30 17.42
N ASN A 125 20.52 20.21 18.20
CA ASN A 125 20.84 20.23 19.63
C ASN A 125 22.18 19.56 19.96
N ASP A 126 23.07 19.35 18.98
CA ASP A 126 24.42 18.83 19.22
C ASP A 126 25.32 20.00 19.65
N PRO A 127 25.71 20.11 20.93
CA PRO A 127 26.51 21.23 21.43
C PRO A 127 27.94 21.25 20.86
N PHE A 128 28.35 20.16 20.18
CA PHE A 128 29.66 20.00 19.56
C PHE A 128 29.61 20.05 18.03
N LEU A 129 28.48 20.44 17.42
CA LEU A 129 28.35 20.50 15.96
C LEU A 129 29.41 21.41 15.32
N TRP A 130 29.77 22.51 15.99
CA TRP A 130 30.81 23.46 15.55
C TRP A 130 32.23 22.86 15.55
N MET A 131 32.54 21.92 16.47
CA MET A 131 33.86 21.27 16.55
C MET A 131 34.15 20.36 15.35
N LYS A 132 33.13 19.91 14.61
CA LYS A 132 33.30 19.08 13.40
C LYS A 132 33.91 19.84 12.22
N HIS A 133 33.92 21.16 12.25
CA HIS A 133 34.53 22.02 11.24
C HIS A 133 35.99 22.41 11.53
N PHE A 134 36.55 22.01 12.69
CA PHE A 134 37.91 22.37 13.13
C PHE A 134 38.86 21.18 13.27
N ARG A 135 38.55 20.02 12.68
CA ARG A 135 39.54 18.93 12.57
C ARG A 135 40.49 19.25 11.42
N VAL A 136 41.64 19.84 11.77
CA VAL A 136 42.87 19.90 10.97
C VAL A 136 43.62 18.59 11.13
#